data_AF-A0A8W8NX19-F1
#
_entry.id   AF-A0A8W8NX19-F1
#
_cell.length_a   1.000
_cell.length_b   1.000
_cell.length_c   1.000
_cell.angle_alpha   90.00
_cell.angle_beta   90.00
_cell.angle_gamma   90.00
#
_symmetry.space_group_name_H-M   'P 1'
#
loop_
_entity.id
_entity.type
_entity.pdbx_description
1 polymer ?
#
loop_
_entity_poly.entity_id
_entity_poly.type
_entity_poly.pdbx_seq_one_letter_code
_entity_poly.pdbx_strand_id
1 'polypeptide(L)' 'AFLWFLILIFLGWPIGFFIAWLYVLLLPFGACIAPIKDVNQHILGVVQLPLTCAENMIAMKPLC' A
#
# COMPACT_ATOMS: atom_id res chain seq x y z
N ALA A 1 10.92 2.10 16.28
CA ALA A 1 9.45 1.93 16.35
C ALA A 1 8.69 3.24 16.07
N PHE A 2 8.90 4.32 16.84
CA PHE A 2 8.11 5.56 16.71
C PHE A 2 8.16 6.23 15.31
N LEU A 3 9.33 6.24 14.66
CA LEU A 3 9.47 6.78 13.29
C LEU A 3 8.64 6.02 12.25
N TRP A 4 8.59 4.68 12.34
CA TRP A 4 7.74 3.86 11.47
C TRP A 4 6.26 4.16 11.72
N PHE A 5 5.84 4.33 12.97
CA PHE A 5 4.47 4.72 13.32
C PHE A 5 4.08 6.07 12.71
N LEU A 6 4.98 7.06 12.77
CA LEU A 6 4.78 8.38 12.19
C LEU A 6 4.60 8.30 10.66
N ILE A 7 5.44 7.52 9.99
CA ILE A 7 5.35 7.28 8.53
C ILE A 7 4.06 6.54 8.19
N LEU A 8 3.64 5.58 9.01
CA LEU A 8 2.41 4.83 8.82
C LEU A 8 1.18 5.75 8.92
N ILE A 9 1.12 6.65 9.89
CA ILE A 9 -0.01 7.56 10.08
C ILE A 9 -0.05 8.72 9.07
N PHE A 10 1.11 9.33 8.77
CA PHE A 10 1.15 10.52 7.90
C PHE A 10 1.26 10.19 6.41
N LEU A 11 1.88 9.07 6.05
CA LEU A 11 2.05 8.67 4.64
C LEU A 11 1.29 7.39 4.33
N GLY A 12 1.56 6.30 5.05
CA GLY A 12 1.03 4.97 4.73
C GLY A 12 -0.50 4.93 4.72
N TRP A 13 -1.13 5.52 5.73
CA TRP A 13 -2.58 5.52 5.90
C TRP A 13 -3.29 6.38 4.84
N PRO A 14 -3.01 7.69 4.68
CA PRO A 14 -3.72 8.49 3.69
C PRO A 14 -3.46 8.02 2.26
N ILE A 15 -2.22 7.66 1.92
CA ILE A 15 -1.87 7.19 0.58
C ILE A 15 -2.52 5.83 0.32
N GLY A 16 -2.39 4.88 1.25
CA GLY A 16 -2.99 3.56 1.13
C GLY A 16 -4.51 3.63 1.02
N PHE A 17 -5.16 4.51 1.78
CA PHE A 17 -6.62 4.68 1.74
C PHE A 17 -7.11 5.27 0.41
N PHE A 18 -6.44 6.31 -0.09
CA PHE A 18 -6.80 6.94 -1.37
C PHE A 18 -6.58 5.99 -2.56
N ILE A 19 -5.45 5.27 -2.55
CA ILE A 19 -5.08 4.34 -3.60
C ILE A 19 -5.97 3.08 -3.55
N ALA A 20 -6.34 2.59 -2.36
CA ALA A 20 -7.23 1.44 -2.22
C ALA A 20 -8.61 1.70 -2.83
N TRP A 21 -9.14 2.91 -2.65
CA TRP A 21 -10.40 3.30 -3.30
C TRP A 21 -10.29 3.29 -4.83
N LEU A 22 -9.19 3.85 -5.37
CA LEU A 22 -8.87 3.80 -6.79
C LEU A 22 -8.71 2.36 -7.31
N TYR A 23 -8.07 1.49 -6.54
CA TYR A 23 -7.89 0.07 -6.85
C TYR A 23 -9.23 -0.67 -7.01
N VAL A 24 -10.17 -0.43 -6.08
CA VAL A 24 -11.52 -1.04 -6.13
C VAL A 24 -12.29 -0.58 -7.37
N LEU A 25 -12.11 0.67 -7.80
CA LEU A 25 -12.68 1.19 -9.05
C LEU A 25 -12.02 0.59 -10.30
N LEU A 26 -10.71 0.32 -10.27
CA LEU A 26 -9.96 -0.23 -11.41
C LEU A 26 -10.06 -1.77 -11.53
N LEU A 27 -10.39 -2.47 -10.46
CA LEU A 27 -10.61 -3.92 -10.39
C LEU A 27 -11.49 -4.49 -11.51
N PRO A 28 -12.69 -3.96 -11.81
CA PRO A 28 -13.51 -4.45 -12.92
C PRO A 28 -12.85 -4.26 -14.29
N PHE A 29 -12.11 -3.16 -14.49
CA PHE A 29 -11.37 -2.91 -15.74
C PHE A 29 -10.18 -3.87 -15.90
N GLY A 30 -9.55 -4.27 -14.80
CA GLY A 30 -8.48 -5.27 -14.80
C GLY A 30 -8.92 -6.67 -15.22
N ALA A 31 -10.20 -7.02 -15.05
CA ALA A 31 -10.75 -8.29 -15.55
C ALA A 31 -10.92 -8.29 -17.08
N CYS A 32 -11.11 -7.11 -17.70
CA CYS A 32 -11.35 -6.97 -19.14
C CYS A 32 -10.09 -6.62 -19.93
N ILE A 33 -9.07 -6.01 -19.30
CA ILE A 33 -7.87 -5.47 -19.97
C ILE A 33 -6.61 -6.06 -19.34
N ALA A 34 -5.95 -6.98 -20.05
CA ALA A 34 -4.75 -7.69 -19.59
C ALA A 34 -3.61 -6.79 -19.03
N PRO A 35 -3.21 -5.67 -19.67
CA PRO A 35 -2.13 -4.83 -19.13
C PRO A 35 -2.50 -4.08 -17.84
N ILE A 36 -3.79 -3.96 -17.51
CA ILE A 36 -4.22 -3.35 -16.23
C ILE A 36 -3.93 -4.30 -15.06
N LYS A 37 -3.75 -5.60 -15.31
CA LYS A 37 -3.42 -6.58 -14.27
C LYS A 37 -2.07 -6.28 -13.60
N ASP A 38 -1.06 -5.90 -14.39
CA ASP A 38 0.26 -5.51 -13.87
C ASP A 38 0.16 -4.20 -13.06
N VAL A 39 -0.58 -3.22 -13.57
CA VAL A 39 -0.86 -1.97 -12.86
C VAL A 39 -1.55 -2.23 -11.52
N ASN A 40 -2.52 -3.15 -11.49
CA ASN A 40 -3.23 -3.53 -10.27
C ASN A 40 -2.30 -4.20 -9.25
N GLN A 41 -1.32 -5.01 -9.68
CA GLN A 41 -0.32 -5.58 -8.77
C GLN A 41 0.59 -4.51 -8.16
N HIS A 42 1.03 -3.53 -8.96
CA HIS A 42 1.81 -2.40 -8.45
C HIS A 42 1.02 -1.56 -7.46
N ILE A 43 -0.24 -1.25 -7.78
CA ILE A 43 -1.16 -0.52 -6.90
C ILE A 43 -1.36 -1.27 -5.58
N LEU A 44 -1.56 -2.59 -5.64
CA LEU A 44 -1.67 -3.44 -4.44
C LEU A 44 -0.44 -3.33 -3.54
N GLY A 45 0.76 -3.32 -4.12
CA GLY A 45 2.00 -3.11 -3.37
C GLY A 45 2.04 -1.76 -2.64
N VAL A 46 1.51 -0.70 -3.27
CA VAL A 46 1.40 0.62 -2.64
C VAL A 46 0.34 0.64 -1.54
N VAL A 47 -0.80 -0.03 -1.73
CA VAL A 47 -1.84 -0.16 -0.69
C VAL A 47 -1.34 -0.96 0.52
N GLN A 48 -0.44 -1.91 0.30
CA GLN A 48 0.17 -2.72 1.35
C GLN A 48 1.36 -2.06 2.06
N LEU A 49 1.86 -0.91 1.60
CA LEU A 49 2.90 -0.14 2.30
C LEU A 49 2.63 0.06 3.80
N PRO A 50 1.44 0.51 4.24
CA PRO A 50 1.14 0.62 5.67
C PRO A 50 1.24 -0.73 6.41
N LEU A 51 0.88 -1.85 5.77
CA LEU A 51 1.05 -3.19 6.36
C LEU A 51 2.53 -3.53 6.49
N THR A 52 3.33 -3.32 5.44
CA THR A 52 4.78 -3.53 5.47
C THR A 52 5.47 -2.63 6.50
N CYS A 53 5.00 -1.38 6.68
CA CYS A 53 5.44 -0.48 7.74
C CYS A 53 5.11 -1.03 9.14
N ALA A 54 3.90 -1.59 9.33
CA ALA A 54 3.48 -2.20 10.58
C ALA A 54 4.32 -3.44 10.91
N GLU A 55 4.55 -4.31 9.93
CA GLU A 55 5.36 -5.52 10.07
C GLU A 55 6.82 -5.17 10.43
N ASN A 56 7.42 -4.20 9.74
CA ASN A 56 8.78 -3.73 10.05
C ASN A 56 8.88 -3.10 11.45
N MET A 57 7.81 -2.45 11.91
CA MET A 57 7.72 -1.87 13.25
C MET A 57 7.63 -2.95 14.34
N ILE A 58 6.84 -4.01 14.12
CA ILE A 58 6.73 -5.17 15.03
C ILE A 58 8.04 -5.98 15.04
N ALA A 59 8.67 -6.15 13.88
CA ALA A 59 9.96 -6.82 13.74
C ALA A 59 11.14 -6.03 14.33
N MET A 60 10.90 -4.84 14.91
CA MET A 60 11.92 -3.92 15.44
C MET A 60 13.07 -3.67 14.45
N LYS A 61 12.80 -3.66 13.14
CA LYS A 61 13.85 -3.49 12.15
C LYS A 61 14.38 -2.05 12.22
N PRO A 62 15.69 -1.83 12.42
CA PRO A 62 16.26 -0.48 12.38
C PRO A 62 16.01 0.12 10.99
N LEU A 63 15.81 1.44 10.94
CA LEU A 63 15.57 2.21 9.70
C LEU A 63 16.85 2.37 8.84
N CYS A 64 17.82 1.48 9.03
CA CYS A 64 19.13 1.47 8.37
C CYS A 64 19.46 0.03 7.94
#